data_AF-A0A520HSP3-F1
#
_entry.id   AF-A0A520HSP3-F1
#
_cell.length_a   1.000
_cell.length_b   1.000
_cell.length_c   1.000
_cell.angle_alpha   90.00
_cell.angle_beta   90.00
_cell.angle_gamma   90.00
#
_symmetry.space_group_name_H-M   'P 1'
#
loop_
_entity.id
_entity.type
_entity.pdbx_description
1 polymer ?
#
loop_
_entity_poly.entity_id
_entity_poly.type
_entity_poly.pdbx_seq_one_letter_code
_entity_poly.pdbx_strand_id
1 'polypeptide(L)'
;MISSRRAVGLDFGTTNTVAAIADGAAPRLVALPGGDVFRTALCFWHDDAVRGGLAVEAGHAAIREYLEFPSDSRFIQSFKSVAASASFDTAPVFEKRYRFEELGGLFLT
;
A
#
# COMPACT_ATOMS: atom_id res chain seq x y z
N MET A 1 -7.18 -30.06 22.81
CA MET A 1 -7.65 -28.67 22.74
C MET A 1 -7.15 -28.11 21.42
N ILE A 2 -8.04 -27.90 20.43
CA ILE A 2 -7.63 -27.33 19.14
C ILE A 2 -7.38 -25.84 19.39
N SER A 3 -6.12 -25.42 19.37
CA SER A 3 -5.78 -23.99 19.35
C SER A 3 -6.44 -23.39 18.11
N SER A 4 -7.42 -22.50 18.28
CA SER A 4 -7.93 -21.70 17.17
C SER A 4 -6.78 -20.85 16.64
N ARG A 5 -6.29 -21.17 15.44
CA ARG A 5 -5.18 -20.46 14.83
C ARG A 5 -5.66 -19.05 14.48
N ARG A 6 -5.03 -18.03 15.04
CA ARG A 6 -5.28 -16.64 14.65
C ARG A 6 -4.77 -16.44 13.22
N ALA A 7 -5.60 -15.88 12.36
CA ALA A 7 -5.28 -15.57 10.97
C ALA A 7 -5.64 -14.12 10.65
N VAL A 8 -4.88 -13.52 9.74
CA VAL A 8 -5.15 -12.21 9.14
C VAL A 8 -5.34 -12.43 7.65
N GLY A 9 -6.42 -11.85 7.11
CA GLY A 9 -6.69 -11.81 5.67
C GLY A 9 -6.60 -10.38 5.16
N LEU A 10 -5.97 -10.20 4.00
CA LEU A 10 -5.96 -8.96 3.25
C LEU A 10 -6.62 -9.22 1.90
N ASP A 11 -7.71 -8.51 1.61
CA ASP A 11 -8.23 -8.42 0.26
C ASP A 11 -7.53 -7.24 -0.42
N PHE A 12 -6.44 -7.55 -1.12
CA PHE A 12 -5.59 -6.58 -1.80
C PHE A 12 -6.16 -6.28 -3.20
N GLY A 13 -7.16 -5.41 -3.25
CA GLY A 13 -7.85 -5.00 -4.47
C GLY A 13 -7.12 -3.91 -5.25
N THR A 14 -7.58 -3.68 -6.48
CA THR A 14 -7.00 -2.66 -7.37
C THR A 14 -7.26 -1.23 -6.90
N THR A 15 -8.46 -0.94 -6.43
CA THR A 15 -8.82 0.41 -5.95
C THR A 15 -8.63 0.54 -4.44
N ASN A 16 -8.97 -0.52 -3.72
CA ASN A 16 -9.19 -0.54 -2.28
C ASN A 16 -8.65 -1.85 -1.70
N THR A 17 -8.17 -1.76 -0.47
CA THR A 17 -7.70 -2.88 0.33
C THR A 17 -8.47 -2.91 1.65
N VAL A 18 -8.91 -4.09 2.06
CA VAL A 18 -9.54 -4.31 3.37
C VAL A 18 -8.83 -5.45 4.11
N ALA A 19 -8.88 -5.41 5.44
CA ALA A 19 -8.28 -6.42 6.28
C ALA A 19 -9.31 -7.06 7.21
N ALA A 20 -9.12 -8.34 7.52
CA ALA A 20 -9.95 -9.09 8.44
C ALA A 20 -9.10 -9.94 9.37
N ILE A 21 -9.61 -10.20 10.58
CA ILE A 21 -8.99 -11.12 11.54
C ILE A 21 -9.97 -12.25 11.84
N ALA A 22 -9.45 -13.47 11.88
CA ALA A 22 -10.13 -14.65 12.41
C ALA A 22 -9.35 -15.17 13.63
N ASP A 23 -10.03 -15.34 14.76
CA ASP A 23 -9.45 -15.73 16.06
C ASP A 23 -10.20 -16.89 16.73
N GLY A 24 -10.92 -17.70 15.95
CA GLY A 24 -11.75 -18.81 16.42
C GLY A 24 -13.24 -18.47 16.50
N ALA A 25 -13.61 -17.21 16.27
CA ALA A 25 -14.96 -16.75 16.02
C ALA A 25 -15.19 -16.49 14.50
N ALA A 26 -16.38 -15.99 14.16
CA ALA A 26 -16.66 -15.49 12.81
C ALA A 26 -15.65 -14.38 12.43
N PRO A 27 -15.11 -14.38 11.19
CA PRO A 27 -14.18 -13.35 10.75
C PRO A 27 -14.79 -11.95 10.86
N ARG A 28 -13.99 -10.98 11.30
CA ARG A 28 -14.41 -9.57 11.40
C ARG A 28 -13.44 -8.68 10.64
N LEU A 29 -13.98 -7.63 10.01
CA LEU A 29 -13.17 -6.57 9.43
C LEU A 29 -12.39 -5.82 10.51
N VAL A 30 -11.23 -5.30 10.14
CA VAL A 30 -10.47 -4.35 10.97
C VAL A 30 -10.28 -3.06 10.20
N ALA A 31 -10.44 -1.94 10.92
CA ALA A 31 -10.12 -0.64 10.38
C ALA A 31 -8.61 -0.56 10.11
N LEU A 32 -8.27 -0.11 8.92
CA LEU A 32 -6.92 0.29 8.53
C LEU A 32 -6.76 1.79 8.80
N PRO A 33 -5.53 2.34 8.73
CA PRO A 33 -5.34 3.78 8.87
C PRO A 33 -6.24 4.58 7.91
N GLY A 34 -7.12 5.41 8.48
CA GLY A 34 -8.10 6.19 7.71
C GLY A 34 -9.45 5.53 7.44
N GLY A 35 -9.74 4.35 8.01
CA GLY A 35 -11.09 3.77 8.05
C GLY A 35 -11.16 2.29 7.64
N ASP A 36 -12.37 1.79 7.36
CA ASP A 36 -12.61 0.39 7.01
C ASP A 36 -12.09 0.00 5.62
N VAL A 37 -11.77 0.99 4.78
CA VAL A 37 -11.27 0.81 3.42
C VAL A 37 -9.98 1.60 3.25
N PHE A 38 -8.90 0.94 2.82
CA PHE A 38 -7.61 1.57 2.59
C PHE A 38 -7.35 1.70 1.08
N ARG A 39 -7.05 2.90 0.59
CA ARG A 39 -6.84 3.08 -0.86
C ARG A 39 -5.57 2.34 -1.31
N THR A 40 -5.66 1.59 -2.41
CA THR A 40 -4.49 0.92 -3.01
C THR A 40 -3.67 1.95 -3.80
N ALA A 41 -2.93 2.78 -3.06
CA ALA A 41 -2.13 3.87 -3.60
C ALA A 41 -0.88 4.11 -2.75
N LEU A 42 0.15 4.62 -3.40
CA LEU A 42 1.40 5.08 -2.82
C LEU A 42 1.70 6.51 -3.31
N CYS A 43 2.27 7.34 -2.46
CA CYS A 43 2.78 8.65 -2.83
C CYS A 43 4.23 8.77 -2.36
N PHE A 44 5.12 9.18 -3.26
CA PHE A 44 6.54 9.36 -2.98
C PHE A 44 6.92 10.81 -3.14
N TRP A 45 7.79 11.31 -2.26
CA TRP A 45 8.35 12.66 -2.37
C TRP A 45 9.76 12.69 -1.79
N HIS A 46 10.54 13.72 -2.16
CA HIS A 46 11.88 13.89 -1.60
C HIS A 46 11.79 14.48 -0.20
N ASP A 47 12.51 13.86 0.74
CA ASP A 47 12.60 14.33 2.13
C ASP A 47 14.00 14.06 2.67
N ASP A 48 14.74 15.14 2.95
CA ASP A 48 16.11 15.10 3.48
C ASP A 48 16.18 14.53 4.91
N ALA A 49 15.06 14.51 5.65
CA ALA A 49 14.98 13.89 6.97
C ALA A 49 14.88 12.36 6.89
N VAL A 50 14.54 11.80 5.73
CA VAL A 50 14.45 10.35 5.51
C VAL A 50 15.78 9.81 4.99
N ARG A 51 16.26 8.70 5.59
CA ARG A 51 17.49 8.04 5.13
C ARG A 51 17.33 7.60 3.67
N GLY A 52 18.13 8.17 2.79
CA GLY A 52 18.06 7.92 1.35
C GLY A 52 17.14 8.87 0.58
N GLY A 53 16.70 9.96 1.21
CA GLY A 53 16.14 11.16 0.59
C GLY A 53 14.75 11.00 -0.02
N LEU A 54 14.10 9.86 0.19
CA LEU A 54 12.82 9.54 -0.45
C LEU A 54 11.87 8.95 0.57
N ALA A 55 10.80 9.70 0.85
CA ALA A 55 9.70 9.29 1.69
C ALA A 55 8.60 8.61 0.85
N VAL A 56 7.75 7.84 1.52
CA VAL A 56 6.59 7.19 0.91
C VAL A 56 5.48 7.04 1.93
N GLU A 57 4.25 7.28 1.48
CA GLU A 57 3.03 7.03 2.23
C GLU A 57 2.07 6.18 1.42
N ALA A 58 1.16 5.51 2.12
CA ALA A 58 0.15 4.63 1.54
C ALA A 58 -1.28 5.09 1.85
N GLY A 59 -2.22 4.65 1.01
CA GLY A 59 -3.65 4.84 1.24
C GLY A 59 -4.08 6.30 1.37
N HIS A 60 -4.78 6.62 2.46
CA HIS A 60 -5.30 7.98 2.67
C HIS A 60 -4.21 9.02 2.84
N ALA A 61 -3.09 8.66 3.50
CA ALA A 61 -1.95 9.56 3.64
C ALA A 61 -1.33 9.87 2.28
N ALA A 62 -1.17 8.87 1.42
CA ALA A 62 -0.72 9.05 0.04
C ALA A 62 -1.58 10.05 -0.75
N ILE A 63 -2.90 9.97 -0.60
CA ILE A 63 -3.83 10.87 -1.29
C ILE A 63 -3.71 12.29 -0.76
N ARG A 64 -3.61 12.47 0.56
CA ARG A 64 -3.44 13.81 1.15
C ARG A 64 -2.17 14.47 0.64
N GLU A 65 -1.05 13.74 0.68
CA GLU A 65 0.24 14.23 0.21
C GLU A 65 0.17 14.69 -1.25
N TYR A 66 -0.40 13.85 -2.12
CA TYR A 66 -0.52 14.19 -3.54
C TYR A 66 -1.43 15.39 -3.80
N LEU A 67 -2.51 15.55 -3.01
CA LEU A 67 -3.40 16.70 -3.14
C LEU A 67 -2.73 18.01 -2.66
N GLU A 68 -1.86 17.94 -1.67
CA GLU A 68 -1.14 19.09 -1.13
C GLU A 68 0.05 19.49 -2.01
N PHE A 69 0.82 18.51 -2.49
CA PHE A 69 2.06 18.72 -3.26
C PHE A 69 2.08 17.91 -4.58
N PRO A 70 1.16 18.17 -5.54
CA PRO A 70 1.01 17.34 -6.74
C PRO A 70 2.22 17.38 -7.68
N SER A 71 2.98 18.49 -7.70
CA SER A 71 4.12 18.68 -8.59
C SER A 71 5.41 18.06 -8.06
N ASP A 72 5.55 17.99 -6.73
CA ASP A 72 6.75 17.49 -6.05
C ASP A 72 6.61 16.03 -5.60
N SER A 73 5.46 15.45 -5.89
CA SER A 73 5.10 14.08 -5.55
C SER A 73 5.00 13.17 -6.77
N ARG A 74 5.30 11.88 -6.56
CA ARG A 74 5.01 10.81 -7.49
C ARG A 74 3.91 9.92 -6.91
N PHE A 75 2.69 10.10 -7.41
CA PHE A 75 1.54 9.31 -7.00
C PHE A 75 1.34 8.07 -7.89
N ILE A 76 1.22 6.90 -7.26
CA ILE A 76 0.95 5.62 -7.90
C ILE A 76 -0.36 5.08 -7.35
N GLN A 77 -1.33 4.87 -8.24
CA GLN A 77 -2.61 4.25 -7.92
C GLN A 77 -2.75 2.93 -8.67
N SER A 78 -3.55 2.01 -8.12
CA SER A 78 -3.95 0.79 -8.81
C SER A 78 -2.77 -0.09 -9.24
N PHE A 79 -1.66 -0.08 -8.50
CA PHE A 79 -0.47 -0.86 -8.83
C PHE A 79 -0.70 -2.38 -8.71
N LYS A 80 -1.74 -2.83 -8.01
CA LYS A 80 -2.18 -4.24 -8.05
C LYS A 80 -2.50 -4.72 -9.48
N SER A 81 -2.89 -3.83 -10.39
CA SER A 81 -3.22 -4.19 -11.78
C SER A 81 -2.05 -4.79 -12.54
N VAL A 82 -0.80 -4.50 -12.14
CA VAL A 82 0.39 -5.05 -12.79
C VAL A 82 0.86 -6.37 -12.18
N ALA A 83 0.29 -6.81 -11.07
CA ALA A 83 0.72 -8.01 -10.33
C ALA A 83 0.71 -9.31 -11.17
N ALA A 84 -0.19 -9.40 -12.16
CA ALA A 84 -0.31 -10.54 -13.06
C ALA A 84 0.19 -10.24 -14.48
N SER A 85 0.81 -9.07 -14.69
CA SER A 85 1.30 -8.66 -15.99
C SER A 85 2.72 -9.17 -16.20
N ALA A 86 2.89 -10.17 -17.07
CA ALA A 86 4.20 -10.70 -17.45
C ALA A 86 5.11 -9.66 -18.15
N SER A 87 4.53 -8.57 -18.66
CA SER A 87 5.27 -7.47 -19.29
C SER A 87 5.71 -6.39 -18.30
N PHE A 88 5.26 -6.43 -17.05
CA PHE A 88 5.68 -5.47 -16.04
C PHE A 88 6.99 -5.93 -15.41
N ASP A 89 8.02 -5.07 -15.50
CA ASP A 89 9.30 -5.28 -14.84
C ASP A 89 9.45 -4.33 -13.65
N THR A 90 9.40 -3.02 -13.91
CA THR A 90 9.53 -1.99 -12.88
C THR A 90 8.69 -0.74 -13.17
N ALA A 91 8.35 0.00 -12.10
CA ALA A 91 7.79 1.34 -12.15
C ALA A 91 8.88 2.36 -11.78
N PRO A 92 9.18 3.35 -12.64
CA PRO A 92 10.10 4.43 -12.29
C PRO A 92 9.44 5.43 -11.33
N VAL A 93 10.16 5.76 -10.27
CA VAL A 93 9.83 6.78 -9.26
C VAL A 93 11.08 7.63 -9.05
N PHE A 94 11.07 8.83 -9.61
CA PHE A 94 12.25 9.69 -9.70
C PHE A 94 13.44 8.91 -10.29
N GLU A 95 14.56 8.80 -9.56
CA GLU A 95 15.77 8.10 -10.00
C GLU A 95 15.75 6.59 -9.68
N LYS A 96 14.73 6.09 -8.97
CA LYS A 96 14.62 4.71 -8.52
C LYS A 96 13.61 3.93 -9.38
N ARG A 97 13.83 2.62 -9.49
CA ARG A 97 12.92 1.69 -10.16
C ARG A 97 12.43 0.67 -9.14
N TYR A 98 11.12 0.50 -9.07
CA TYR A 98 10.47 -0.41 -8.12
C TYR A 98 9.79 -1.57 -8.84
N ARG A 99 10.11 -2.80 -8.44
CA ARG A 99 9.33 -3.98 -8.80
C ARG A 99 8.00 -3.99 -8.05
N PHE A 100 7.08 -4.85 -8.50
CA PHE A 100 5.76 -4.97 -7.89
C PHE A 100 5.86 -5.37 -6.40
N GLU A 101 6.74 -6.29 -6.06
CA GLU A 101 6.93 -6.78 -4.69
C GLU A 101 7.49 -5.70 -3.76
N GLU A 102 8.30 -4.78 -4.30
CA GLU A 102 8.86 -3.67 -3.54
C GLU A 102 7.80 -2.62 -3.24
N LEU A 103 6.96 -2.29 -4.23
CA LEU A 103 5.77 -1.46 -4.00
C LEU A 103 4.82 -2.10 -3.00
N GLY A 104 4.61 -3.42 -3.10
CA GLY A 104 3.80 -4.19 -2.16
C GLY A 104 4.38 -4.17 -0.74
N GLY A 105 5.70 -4.29 -0.61
CA GLY A 105 6.39 -4.17 0.68
C GLY A 105 6.17 -2.80 1.32
N LEU A 106 6.37 -1.72 0.56
CA LEU A 106 6.14 -0.35 1.05
C LEU A 106 4.69 -0.14 1.48
N PHE A 107 3.73 -0.68 0.72
CA PHE A 107 2.30 -0.56 1.01
C PHE A 107 1.85 -1.27 2.31
N LEU A 108 2.59 -2.28 2.77
CA LEU A 108 2.26 -3.08 3.95
C LEU A 108 3.00 -2.64 5.22
N THR A 109 3.72 -1.52 5.18
CA THR A 109 4.52 -0.99 6.31
C THR A 109 3.70 -0.01 7.14
#